data_AF-A0A3D0P945-F1
#
_entry.id   AF-A0A3D0P945-F1
#
_cell.length_a   1.000
_cell.length_b   1.000
_cell.length_c   1.000
_cell.angle_alpha   90.00
_cell.angle_beta   90.00
_cell.angle_gamma   90.00
#
_symmetry.space_group_name_H-M   'P 1'
#
loop_
_entity.id
_entity.type
_entity.pdbx_description
1 polymer ?
#
loop_
_entity_poly.entity_id
_entity_poly.type
_entity_poly.pdbx_seq_one_letter_code
_entity_poly.pdbx_strand_id
1 'polypeptide(L)'
;MPQSEAAQVRFVETRGLEFEKESSPTGPQTEDPFSGPEYDNAVRLRETSALGMAISLSVLSLNTQNGKLPENVDRIIRHVNAARLLPPGIQSNSATITSERSTFHIVYRREPFSFEVLAVPISDLGSQLLFRFPLPQSEPNTVLYFEALRDRPVPAALSTVEQLSAAGWRIRHWRGDVSSITSATYDSLKEQSDYLRNTR
;
A
#
# COMPACT_ATOMS: atom_id res chain seq x y z
N MET A 1 6.21 -27.00 -24.01
CA MET A 1 5.74 -26.87 -22.61
C MET A 1 5.82 -25.40 -22.24
N PRO A 2 4.72 -24.72 -21.88
CA PRO A 2 4.80 -23.32 -21.48
C PRO A 2 5.30 -23.23 -20.03
N GLN A 3 6.45 -22.60 -19.84
CA GLN A 3 7.00 -22.26 -18.53
C GLN A 3 6.22 -21.10 -17.93
N SER A 4 5.88 -21.25 -16.65
CA SER A 4 5.06 -20.32 -15.87
C SER A 4 5.77 -18.97 -15.72
N GLU A 5 5.11 -17.92 -16.20
CA GLU A 5 5.58 -16.55 -16.23
C GLU A 5 5.39 -15.92 -14.82
N ALA A 6 6.47 -15.83 -14.06
CA ALA A 6 6.45 -15.18 -12.76
C ALA A 6 6.71 -13.68 -12.94
N ALA A 7 5.67 -12.85 -12.78
CA ALA A 7 5.77 -11.40 -12.84
C ALA A 7 6.44 -10.85 -11.57
N GLN A 8 7.44 -9.98 -11.72
CA GLN A 8 8.09 -9.27 -10.62
C GLN A 8 7.83 -7.76 -10.75
N VAL A 9 7.29 -7.17 -9.69
CA VAL A 9 6.82 -5.77 -9.65
C VAL A 9 7.96 -4.83 -9.26
N ARG A 10 8.22 -3.79 -10.05
CA ARG A 10 9.09 -2.65 -9.70
C ARG A 10 8.23 -1.41 -9.45
N PHE A 11 8.58 -0.65 -8.42
CA PHE A 11 7.90 0.59 -8.04
C PHE A 11 8.57 1.76 -8.77
N VAL A 12 7.81 2.48 -9.60
CA VAL A 12 8.23 3.75 -10.22
C VAL A 12 7.15 4.78 -9.91
N GLU A 13 7.54 5.86 -9.24
CA GLU A 13 6.64 6.98 -8.93
C GLU A 13 6.73 8.00 -10.09
N THR A 14 5.67 8.11 -10.88
CA THR A 14 5.58 9.15 -11.92
C THR A 14 5.06 10.45 -11.29
N ARG A 15 5.96 11.42 -11.06
CA ARG A 15 5.58 12.80 -10.73
C ARG A 15 4.93 13.44 -11.96
N GLY A 16 3.67 13.87 -11.82
CA GLY A 16 2.97 14.64 -12.85
C GLY A 16 3.68 15.97 -13.12
N LEU A 17 3.67 16.39 -14.39
CA LEU A 17 4.17 17.69 -14.85
C LEU A 17 3.54 18.83 -14.05
N GLU A 18 4.36 19.59 -13.32
CA GLU A 18 4.37 21.05 -13.35
C GLU A 18 5.51 21.67 -12.51
N PHE A 19 6.12 22.71 -13.11
CA PHE A 19 7.13 23.67 -12.62
C PHE A 19 8.62 23.27 -12.55
N GLU A 20 9.30 23.57 -13.65
CA GLU A 20 10.71 23.98 -13.66
C GLU A 20 10.90 25.22 -12.78
N LYS A 21 11.82 25.11 -11.81
CA LYS A 21 12.67 26.23 -11.43
C LYS A 21 14.04 25.69 -11.03
N GLU A 22 15.01 25.90 -11.93
CA GLU A 22 16.42 25.62 -11.71
C GLU A 22 16.91 26.23 -10.40
N SER A 23 17.54 25.41 -9.57
CA SER A 23 18.46 25.82 -8.52
C SER A 23 19.69 24.95 -8.64
N SER A 24 20.83 25.61 -8.77
CA SER A 24 22.16 25.11 -9.12
C SER A 24 22.68 23.95 -8.24
N PRO A 25 23.63 23.13 -8.77
CA PRO A 25 23.97 21.83 -8.21
C PRO A 25 24.93 21.97 -7.02
N THR A 26 24.50 21.53 -5.84
CA THR A 26 25.37 21.42 -4.66
C THR A 26 25.69 19.95 -4.39
N GLY A 27 26.67 19.39 -5.12
CA GLY A 27 27.35 18.11 -4.83
C GLY A 27 26.48 16.84 -4.76
N PRO A 28 27.05 15.63 -4.96
CA PRO A 28 26.29 14.41 -4.79
C PRO A 28 26.15 14.12 -3.29
N GLN A 29 25.09 14.65 -2.66
CA GLN A 29 24.60 14.04 -1.43
C GLN A 29 24.07 12.67 -1.82
N THR A 30 24.79 11.62 -1.40
CA THR A 30 24.34 10.25 -1.55
C THR A 30 23.23 10.03 -0.53
N GLU A 31 22.07 10.64 -0.77
CA GLU A 31 20.87 10.36 0.02
C GLU A 31 20.57 8.88 -0.12
N ASP A 32 20.44 8.18 1.00
CA ASP A 32 20.12 6.76 1.01
C ASP A 32 18.76 6.58 0.28
N PRO A 33 18.72 5.85 -0.85
CA PRO A 33 17.49 5.67 -1.62
C PRO A 33 16.40 4.91 -0.86
N PHE A 34 16.72 4.33 0.29
CA PHE A 34 15.80 3.66 1.20
C PHE A 34 15.41 4.51 2.41
N SER A 35 15.59 5.82 2.31
CA SER A 35 15.27 6.78 3.37
C SER A 35 14.48 7.97 2.82
N GLY A 36 13.77 8.66 3.70
CA GLY A 36 13.00 9.86 3.35
C GLY A 36 11.49 9.65 3.27
N PRO A 37 10.73 10.75 3.21
CA PRO A 37 9.27 10.72 3.29
C PRO A 37 8.62 10.02 2.10
N GLU A 38 9.21 10.09 0.90
CA GLU A 38 8.73 9.40 -0.30
C GLU A 38 8.88 7.88 -0.16
N TYR A 39 10.05 7.42 0.28
CA TYR A 39 10.29 5.99 0.53
C TYR A 39 9.31 5.45 1.59
N ASP A 40 9.16 6.17 2.71
CA ASP A 40 8.24 5.76 3.77
C ASP A 40 6.79 5.74 3.29
N ASN A 41 6.40 6.66 2.40
CA ASN A 41 5.07 6.66 1.80
C ASN A 41 4.87 5.47 0.86
N ALA A 42 5.87 5.12 0.05
CA ALA A 42 5.83 3.96 -0.84
C ALA A 42 5.77 2.64 -0.05
N VAL A 43 6.53 2.51 1.04
CA VAL A 43 6.45 1.36 1.95
C VAL A 43 5.07 1.30 2.59
N ARG A 44 4.54 2.42 3.10
CA ARG A 44 3.20 2.49 3.69
C ARG A 44 2.13 2.08 2.69
N LEU A 45 2.24 2.51 1.43
CA LEU A 45 1.32 2.14 0.36
C LEU A 45 1.33 0.62 0.13
N ARG A 46 2.52 0.02 0.08
CA ARG A 46 2.69 -1.43 -0.04
C ARG A 46 2.11 -2.18 1.16
N GLU A 47 2.41 -1.76 2.38
CA GLU A 47 1.91 -2.35 3.63
C GLU A 47 0.38 -2.29 3.70
N THR A 48 -0.20 -1.12 3.41
CA THR A 48 -1.66 -0.90 3.43
C THR A 48 -2.37 -1.76 2.40
N SER A 49 -1.82 -1.84 1.19
CA SER A 49 -2.37 -2.68 0.11
C SER A 49 -2.30 -4.16 0.47
N ALA A 50 -1.15 -4.62 0.98
CA ALA A 50 -0.96 -6.00 1.40
C ALA A 50 -1.92 -6.38 2.55
N LEU A 51 -2.12 -5.48 3.51
CA LEU A 51 -3.06 -5.68 4.61
C LEU A 51 -4.51 -5.76 4.10
N GLY A 52 -4.89 -4.87 3.18
CA GLY A 52 -6.22 -4.92 2.53
C GLY A 52 -6.45 -6.23 1.77
N MET A 53 -5.42 -6.74 1.09
CA MET A 53 -5.50 -8.04 0.41
C MET A 53 -5.61 -9.21 1.41
N ALA A 54 -4.83 -9.19 2.48
CA ALA A 54 -4.90 -10.19 3.55
C ALA A 54 -6.30 -10.25 4.19
N ILE A 55 -6.90 -9.09 4.46
CA ILE A 55 -8.28 -8.98 4.95
C ILE A 55 -9.26 -9.55 3.93
N SER A 56 -9.14 -9.17 2.65
CA SER A 56 -10.03 -9.65 1.59
C SER A 56 -10.00 -11.18 1.46
N LEU A 57 -8.80 -11.77 1.48
CA LEU A 57 -8.60 -13.21 1.42
C LEU A 57 -9.15 -13.92 2.67
N SER A 58 -8.95 -13.33 3.85
CA SER A 58 -9.49 -13.83 5.12
C SER A 58 -11.02 -13.86 5.11
N VAL A 59 -11.67 -12.77 4.68
CA VAL A 59 -13.14 -12.73 4.56
C VAL A 59 -13.63 -13.71 3.51
N LEU A 60 -12.98 -13.77 2.33
CA LEU A 60 -13.36 -14.71 1.29
C LEU A 60 -13.28 -16.15 1.79
N SER A 61 -12.20 -16.51 2.49
CA SER A 61 -12.04 -17.85 3.09
C SER A 61 -13.11 -18.17 4.13
N LEU A 62 -13.45 -17.21 5.00
CA LEU A 62 -14.55 -17.38 5.97
C LEU A 62 -15.89 -17.61 5.28
N ASN A 63 -16.15 -16.85 4.21
CA ASN A 63 -17.39 -16.96 3.46
C ASN A 63 -17.49 -18.29 2.71
N THR A 64 -16.39 -18.79 2.13
CA THR A 64 -16.39 -20.09 1.44
C THR A 64 -16.53 -21.27 2.40
N GLN A 65 -15.98 -21.17 3.62
CA GLN A 65 -16.06 -22.24 4.62
C GLN A 65 -17.42 -22.28 5.34
N ASN A 66 -17.95 -21.12 5.73
CA ASN A 66 -19.09 -21.02 6.66
C ASN A 66 -20.32 -20.36 6.06
N GLY A 67 -20.26 -19.86 4.82
CA GLY A 67 -21.33 -19.08 4.19
C GLY A 67 -21.68 -17.79 4.91
N LYS A 68 -20.79 -17.29 5.77
CA LYS A 68 -21.04 -16.14 6.65
C LYS A 68 -19.93 -15.11 6.54
N LEU A 69 -20.34 -13.85 6.39
CA LEU A 69 -19.46 -12.71 6.58
C LEU A 69 -19.09 -12.55 8.07
N PRO A 70 -17.89 -12.01 8.37
CA PRO A 70 -17.50 -11.65 9.72
C PRO A 70 -18.51 -10.71 10.39
N GLU A 71 -18.57 -10.74 11.72
CA GLU A 71 -19.45 -9.86 12.49
C GLU A 71 -18.81 -8.49 12.75
N ASN A 72 -17.49 -8.46 12.95
CA ASN A 72 -16.73 -7.28 13.33
C ASN A 72 -15.27 -7.41 12.90
N VAL A 73 -14.53 -6.31 13.06
CA VAL A 73 -13.09 -6.22 12.77
C VAL A 73 -12.30 -7.26 13.57
N ASP A 74 -12.61 -7.47 14.85
CA ASP A 74 -11.89 -8.42 15.70
C ASP A 74 -11.91 -9.84 15.13
N ARG A 75 -13.05 -10.28 14.59
CA ARG A 75 -13.18 -11.59 13.95
C ARG A 75 -12.34 -11.69 12.68
N ILE A 76 -12.28 -10.61 11.90
CA ILE A 76 -11.41 -10.53 10.71
C ILE A 76 -9.95 -10.69 11.14
N ILE A 77 -9.49 -9.91 12.12
CA ILE A 77 -8.10 -9.90 12.56
C ILE A 77 -7.68 -11.22 13.20
N ARG A 78 -8.54 -11.83 14.03
CA ARG A 78 -8.29 -13.17 14.56
C ARG A 78 -8.11 -14.20 13.45
N HIS A 79 -8.90 -14.11 12.39
CA HIS A 79 -8.79 -15.04 11.27
C HIS A 79 -7.54 -14.77 10.42
N VAL A 80 -7.20 -13.50 10.16
CA VAL A 80 -5.94 -13.11 9.50
C VAL A 80 -4.73 -13.67 10.25
N ASN A 81 -4.73 -13.54 11.59
CA ASN A 81 -3.66 -14.04 12.45
C ASN A 81 -3.61 -15.57 12.45
N ALA A 82 -4.76 -16.24 12.60
CA ALA A 82 -4.84 -17.71 12.58
C ALA A 82 -4.39 -18.30 11.23
N ALA A 83 -4.71 -17.63 10.13
CA ALA A 83 -4.30 -18.01 8.79
C ALA A 83 -2.87 -17.57 8.43
N ARG A 84 -2.16 -16.88 9.34
CA ARG A 84 -0.81 -16.33 9.14
C ARG A 84 -0.71 -15.44 7.89
N LEU A 85 -1.75 -14.63 7.65
CA LEU A 85 -1.86 -13.75 6.48
C LEU A 85 -1.36 -12.33 6.74
N LEU A 86 -0.83 -12.04 7.93
CA LEU A 86 -0.26 -10.73 8.21
C LEU A 86 0.91 -10.44 7.24
N PRO A 87 0.93 -9.26 6.60
CA PRO A 87 2.07 -8.85 5.80
C PRO A 87 3.35 -8.76 6.66
N PRO A 88 4.52 -8.97 6.04
CA PRO A 88 5.79 -8.83 6.75
C PRO A 88 5.94 -7.40 7.28
N GLY A 89 6.51 -7.26 8.49
CA GLY A 89 6.68 -5.96 9.16
C GLY A 89 5.41 -5.43 9.85
N ILE A 90 4.25 -6.04 9.60
CA ILE A 90 3.00 -5.70 10.28
C ILE A 90 2.79 -6.61 11.49
N GLN A 91 2.53 -5.99 12.63
CA GLN A 91 2.20 -6.65 13.88
C GLN A 91 0.76 -6.34 14.24
N SER A 92 0.04 -7.33 14.76
CA SER A 92 -1.31 -7.17 15.28
C SER A 92 -1.31 -7.49 16.76
N ASN A 93 -1.53 -6.46 17.58
CA ASN A 93 -1.88 -6.61 18.98
C ASN A 93 -3.41 -6.58 19.08
N SER A 94 -3.99 -7.17 20.12
CA SER A 94 -5.44 -7.43 20.25
C SER A 94 -6.37 -6.23 20.06
N ALA A 95 -5.84 -4.99 20.01
CA ALA A 95 -6.60 -3.77 19.74
C ALA A 95 -6.03 -2.90 18.60
N THR A 96 -4.85 -3.20 18.04
CA THR A 96 -4.16 -2.29 17.11
C THR A 96 -3.25 -3.05 16.15
N ILE A 97 -3.19 -2.56 14.91
CA ILE A 97 -2.27 -3.07 13.89
C ILE A 97 -1.25 -1.99 13.61
N THR A 98 0.02 -2.35 13.66
CA THR A 98 1.14 -1.40 13.56
C THR A 98 2.26 -2.00 12.73
N SER A 99 2.94 -1.17 11.95
CA SER A 99 4.27 -1.45 11.40
C SER A 99 5.28 -0.51 12.06
N GLU A 100 6.56 -0.65 11.71
CA GLU A 100 7.61 0.30 12.14
C GLU A 100 7.30 1.75 11.75
N ARG A 101 6.51 1.96 10.69
CA ARG A 101 6.29 3.29 10.09
C ARG A 101 4.86 3.78 10.25
N SER A 102 3.90 2.93 10.56
CA SER A 102 2.47 3.30 10.48
C SER A 102 1.59 2.56 11.48
N THR A 103 0.57 3.26 11.94
CA THR A 103 -0.56 2.68 12.67
C THR A 103 -1.72 2.51 11.71
N PHE A 104 -2.31 1.32 11.70
CA PHE A 104 -3.40 0.96 10.81
C PHE A 104 -4.72 0.91 11.58
N HIS A 105 -5.71 1.64 11.07
CA HIS A 105 -7.09 1.60 11.55
C HIS A 105 -7.97 0.95 10.50
N ILE A 106 -8.76 -0.03 10.93
CA ILE A 106 -9.66 -0.77 10.05
C ILE A 106 -11.10 -0.46 10.44
N VAL A 107 -11.87 -0.02 9.47
CA VAL A 107 -13.32 0.16 9.59
C VAL A 107 -13.99 -0.91 8.76
N TYR A 108 -15.02 -1.55 9.29
CA TYR A 108 -15.73 -2.63 8.62
C TYR A 108 -17.24 -2.39 8.62
N ARG A 109 -17.86 -2.61 7.47
CA ARG A 109 -19.31 -2.69 7.29
C ARG A 109 -19.66 -4.01 6.62
N ARG A 110 -20.62 -4.72 7.19
CA ARG A 110 -21.05 -6.03 6.72
C ARG A 110 -21.96 -5.96 5.48
N GLU A 111 -22.87 -4.99 5.43
CA GLU A 111 -23.88 -4.87 4.37
C GLU A 111 -24.04 -3.40 3.90
N PRO A 112 -23.76 -3.06 2.63
CA PRO A 112 -23.00 -3.88 1.69
C PRO A 112 -21.57 -4.11 2.24
N PHE A 113 -21.00 -5.29 1.93
CA PHE A 113 -19.65 -5.63 2.39
C PHE A 113 -18.65 -4.58 1.93
N SER A 114 -18.05 -3.90 2.89
CA SER A 114 -16.96 -2.96 2.64
C SER A 114 -16.09 -2.79 3.85
N PHE A 115 -14.82 -2.52 3.64
CA PHE A 115 -13.92 -2.13 4.71
C PHE A 115 -12.97 -1.04 4.24
N GLU A 116 -12.48 -0.26 5.19
CA GLU A 116 -11.49 0.77 4.96
C GLU A 116 -10.25 0.45 5.75
N VAL A 117 -9.09 0.69 5.16
CA VAL A 117 -7.79 0.60 5.83
C VAL A 117 -7.16 1.98 5.78
N LEU A 118 -7.08 2.62 6.94
CA LEU A 118 -6.41 3.90 7.14
C LEU A 118 -5.02 3.63 7.72
N ALA A 119 -3.98 4.05 7.02
CA ALA A 119 -2.61 4.05 7.51
C ALA A 119 -2.20 5.46 7.92
N VAL A 120 -1.88 5.64 9.20
CA VAL A 120 -1.42 6.90 9.78
C VAL A 120 0.09 6.79 10.04
N PRO A 121 0.92 7.72 9.53
CA PRO A 121 2.35 7.72 9.82
C PRO A 121 2.63 7.91 11.31
N ILE A 122 3.62 7.18 11.82
CA ILE A 122 4.15 7.36 13.18
C ILE A 122 5.06 8.61 13.23
N SER A 123 5.80 8.88 12.15
CA SER A 123 6.62 10.07 11.98
C SER A 123 5.78 11.33 11.75
N ASP A 124 6.32 12.51 12.12
CA ASP A 124 5.73 13.82 11.84
C ASP A 124 5.70 14.16 10.34
N LEU A 125 6.55 13.48 9.57
CA LEU A 125 6.64 13.60 8.13
C LEU A 125 5.86 12.46 7.44
N GLY A 126 5.15 12.80 6.37
CA GLY A 126 4.47 11.83 5.49
C GLY A 126 2.96 12.00 5.41
N SER A 127 2.35 11.22 4.52
CA SER A 127 0.92 11.24 4.24
C SER A 127 0.17 10.11 4.94
N GLN A 128 -1.05 10.41 5.37
CA GLN A 128 -2.06 9.42 5.71
C GLN A 128 -2.63 8.81 4.42
N LEU A 129 -2.80 7.50 4.41
CA LEU A 129 -3.34 6.76 3.27
C LEU A 129 -4.63 6.06 3.67
N LEU A 130 -5.67 6.16 2.84
CA LEU A 130 -6.95 5.50 3.06
C LEU A 130 -7.31 4.67 1.83
N PHE A 131 -7.45 3.37 2.03
CA PHE A 131 -7.91 2.42 1.02
C PHE A 131 -9.33 1.98 1.33
N ARG A 132 -10.15 1.86 0.29
CA ARG A 132 -11.53 1.37 0.38
C ARG A 132 -11.66 0.07 -0.37
N PHE A 133 -12.29 -0.91 0.26
CA PHE A 133 -12.54 -2.22 -0.33
C PHE A 133 -14.05 -2.50 -0.39
N PRO A 134 -14.58 -3.03 -1.51
CA PRO A 134 -13.86 -3.26 -2.77
C PRO A 134 -13.28 -1.97 -3.35
N LEU A 135 -12.12 -2.08 -4.02
CA LEU A 135 -11.47 -0.93 -4.63
C LEU A 135 -12.42 -0.27 -5.63
N PRO A 136 -12.50 1.07 -5.66
CA PRO A 136 -13.24 1.75 -6.71
C PRO A 136 -12.73 1.31 -8.09
N GLN A 137 -13.61 1.29 -9.09
CA GLN A 137 -13.20 0.95 -10.45
C GLN A 137 -12.10 1.91 -10.91
N SER A 138 -10.99 1.33 -11.36
CA SER A 138 -9.79 2.02 -11.83
C SER A 138 -9.36 1.45 -13.17
N GLU A 139 -8.47 2.17 -13.85
CA GLU A 139 -7.79 1.66 -15.03
C GLU A 139 -7.00 0.37 -14.70
N PRO A 140 -6.78 -0.51 -15.69
CA PRO A 140 -5.94 -1.69 -15.51
C PRO A 140 -4.58 -1.32 -14.88
N ASN A 141 -4.11 -2.17 -13.97
CA ASN A 141 -2.85 -1.99 -13.23
C ASN A 141 -2.78 -0.70 -12.37
N THR A 142 -3.93 -0.11 -12.04
CA THR A 142 -4.00 1.08 -11.20
C THR A 142 -4.78 0.80 -9.93
N VAL A 143 -4.27 1.26 -8.79
CA VAL A 143 -4.95 1.21 -7.50
C VAL A 143 -5.32 2.62 -7.07
N LEU A 144 -6.60 2.82 -6.76
CA LEU A 144 -7.13 4.06 -6.23
C LEU A 144 -7.03 4.09 -4.70
N TYR A 145 -6.52 5.19 -4.17
CA TYR A 145 -6.48 5.45 -2.73
C TYR A 145 -6.68 6.94 -2.45
N PHE A 146 -7.01 7.27 -1.21
CA PHE A 146 -7.10 8.65 -0.75
C PHE A 146 -5.86 8.99 0.07
N GLU A 147 -5.35 10.20 -0.12
CA GLU A 147 -4.16 10.69 0.53
C GLU A 147 -4.44 12.05 1.19
N ALA A 148 -3.96 12.24 2.42
CA ALA A 148 -3.90 13.55 3.06
C ALA A 148 -2.59 13.70 3.83
N LEU A 149 -2.15 14.93 4.07
CA LEU A 149 -1.03 15.19 4.97
C LEU A 149 -1.39 14.75 6.40
N ARG A 150 -0.39 14.41 7.22
CA ARG A 150 -0.59 13.94 8.60
C ARG A 150 -1.36 14.91 9.51
N ASP A 151 -1.20 16.21 9.30
CA ASP A 151 -1.86 17.27 10.06
C ASP A 151 -3.38 17.36 9.78
N ARG A 152 -3.86 16.69 8.73
CA ARG A 152 -5.28 16.67 8.39
C ARG A 152 -6.05 15.73 9.31
N PRO A 153 -7.30 16.08 9.66
CA PRO A 153 -8.11 15.25 10.53
C PRO A 153 -8.36 13.87 9.89
N VAL A 154 -8.30 12.84 10.73
CA VAL A 154 -8.74 11.49 10.37
C VAL A 154 -10.23 11.57 10.00
N PRO A 155 -10.62 11.07 8.82
CA PRO A 155 -12.00 11.15 8.38
C PRO A 155 -12.90 10.25 9.23
N ALA A 156 -14.18 10.60 9.30
CA ALA A 156 -15.17 9.71 9.87
C ALA A 156 -15.22 8.39 9.08
N ALA A 157 -15.51 7.29 9.78
CA ALA A 157 -15.69 5.97 9.19
C ALA A 157 -16.66 6.02 7.99
N LEU A 158 -16.25 5.47 6.85
CA LEU A 158 -17.06 5.33 5.63
C LEU A 158 -17.56 6.67 5.06
N SER A 159 -16.79 7.74 5.22
CA SER A 159 -17.10 9.07 4.66
C SER A 159 -17.34 9.03 3.15
N THR A 160 -18.15 9.91 2.57
CA THR A 160 -18.27 10.01 1.10
C THR A 160 -17.02 10.64 0.47
N VAL A 161 -16.89 10.58 -0.87
CA VAL A 161 -15.77 11.22 -1.58
C VAL A 161 -15.81 12.74 -1.39
N GLU A 162 -17.00 13.33 -1.37
CA GLU A 162 -17.21 14.76 -1.14
C GLU A 162 -16.79 15.16 0.28
N GLN A 163 -17.13 14.34 1.27
CA GLN A 163 -16.72 14.55 2.67
C GLN A 163 -15.20 14.45 2.83
N LEU A 164 -14.57 13.47 2.17
CA LEU A 164 -13.11 13.35 2.14
C LEU A 164 -12.45 14.55 1.48
N SER A 165 -12.94 14.96 0.31
CA SER A 165 -12.44 16.13 -0.42
C SER A 165 -12.57 17.42 0.42
N ALA A 166 -13.72 17.62 1.08
CA ALA A 166 -13.95 18.73 2.00
C ALA A 166 -13.01 18.72 3.22
N ALA A 167 -12.59 17.52 3.68
CA ALA A 167 -11.59 17.35 4.73
C ALA A 167 -10.14 17.50 4.23
N GLY A 168 -9.93 17.80 2.94
CA GLY A 168 -8.62 18.02 2.34
C GLY A 168 -7.93 16.74 1.83
N TRP A 169 -8.65 15.62 1.74
CA TRP A 169 -8.14 14.38 1.16
C TRP A 169 -8.20 14.42 -0.37
N ARG A 170 -7.16 13.90 -1.00
CA ARG A 170 -7.03 13.85 -2.47
C ARG A 170 -7.09 12.42 -2.95
N ILE A 171 -7.73 12.21 -4.10
CA ILE A 171 -7.71 10.93 -4.80
C ILE A 171 -6.35 10.78 -5.49
N ARG A 172 -5.70 9.65 -5.27
CA ARG A 172 -4.44 9.28 -5.90
C ARG A 172 -4.58 7.96 -6.63
N HIS A 173 -3.75 7.83 -7.65
CA HIS A 173 -3.64 6.65 -8.49
C HIS A 173 -2.23 6.10 -8.32
N TRP A 174 -2.12 4.88 -7.85
CA TRP A 174 -0.86 4.15 -7.88
C TRP A 174 -0.89 3.20 -9.07
N ARG A 175 -0.05 3.47 -10.06
CA ARG A 175 0.08 2.64 -11.25
C ARG A 175 1.24 1.66 -11.05
N GLY A 176 0.96 0.37 -11.20
CA GLY A 176 2.01 -0.62 -11.38
C GLY A 176 2.50 -0.54 -12.82
N ASP A 177 3.73 -0.06 -13.01
CA ASP A 177 4.37 -0.11 -14.32
C ASP A 177 4.78 -1.56 -14.62
N VAL A 178 4.02 -2.20 -15.51
CA VAL A 178 4.43 -3.47 -16.12
C VAL A 178 5.35 -3.12 -17.27
N SER A 179 6.65 -2.98 -16.98
CA SER A 179 7.64 -2.95 -18.05
C SER A 179 7.67 -4.33 -18.70
N SER A 180 7.49 -4.39 -20.02
CA SER A 180 7.75 -5.62 -20.77
C SER A 180 9.21 -6.05 -20.52
N ILE A 181 9.42 -7.32 -20.17
CA ILE A 181 10.77 -7.86 -19.97
C ILE A 181 11.47 -7.81 -21.33
N THR A 182 12.29 -6.78 -21.53
CA THR A 182 13.22 -6.71 -22.67
C THR A 182 14.51 -7.43 -22.29
N SER A 183 15.23 -7.96 -23.29
CA SER A 183 16.54 -8.61 -23.08
C SER A 183 17.52 -7.73 -22.29
N ALA A 184 17.51 -6.41 -22.56
CA ALA A 184 18.31 -5.43 -21.84
C ALA A 184 17.98 -5.35 -20.33
N THR A 185 16.71 -5.56 -19.96
CA THR A 185 16.29 -5.58 -18.54
C THR A 185 16.77 -6.85 -17.85
N TYR A 186 16.78 -7.98 -18.58
CA TYR A 186 17.31 -9.25 -18.06
C TYR A 186 18.82 -9.19 -17.80
N ASP A 187 19.57 -8.62 -18.74
CA ASP A 187 21.03 -8.50 -18.63
C ASP A 187 21.44 -7.59 -17.47
N SER A 188 20.75 -6.46 -17.28
CA SER A 188 20.99 -5.55 -16.16
C SER A 188 20.68 -6.17 -14.80
N LEU A 189 19.61 -6.97 -14.69
CA LEU A 189 19.26 -7.67 -13.45
C LEU A 189 20.24 -8.80 -13.13
N LYS A 190 20.74 -9.49 -14.16
CA LYS A 190 21.77 -10.51 -14.01
C LYS A 190 23.07 -9.90 -13.47
N GLU A 191 23.51 -8.77 -14.05
CA GLU A 191 24.66 -8.02 -13.56
C GLU A 191 24.50 -7.58 -12.09
N GLN A 192 23.33 -7.06 -11.71
CA GLN A 192 23.06 -6.69 -10.32
C GLN A 192 23.09 -7.89 -9.37
N SER A 193 22.55 -9.05 -9.81
CA SER A 193 22.55 -10.27 -9.01
C SER A 193 23.94 -10.86 -8.82
N ASP A 194 24.76 -10.81 -9.88
CA ASP A 194 26.14 -11.30 -9.87
C ASP A 194 27.03 -10.38 -9.03
N TYR A 195 26.81 -9.07 -9.09
CA TYR A 195 27.48 -8.09 -8.23
C TYR A 195 27.21 -8.35 -6.73
N LEU A 196 25.96 -8.60 -6.36
CA LEU A 196 25.56 -8.88 -4.96
C LEU A 196 26.06 -10.24 -4.46
N ARG A 197 26.26 -11.22 -5.35
CA ARG A 197 26.88 -12.51 -4.99
C ARG A 197 28.39 -12.41 -4.80
N ASN A 198 29.05 -11.56 -5.58
CA ASN A 198 30.51 -11.41 -5.55
C ASN A 198 31.01 -10.42 -4.48
N THR A 199 30.11 -9.72 -3.78
CA THR A 199 30.43 -8.79 -2.68
C THR A 199 30.14 -9.35 -1.28
N ARG A 200 29.88 -10.66 -1.17
CA ARG A 200 29.91 -11.44 0.08
C ARG A 200 31.17 -12.29 0.15
#